data_AF-A0A660WQL6-F1
#
_entry.id   AF-A0A660WQL6-F1
#
_cell.length_a   1.000
_cell.length_b   1.000
_cell.length_c   1.000
_cell.angle_alpha   90.00
_cell.angle_beta   90.00
_cell.angle_gamma   90.00
#
_symmetry.space_group_name_H-M   'P 1'
#
loop_
_entity.id
_entity.type
_entity.pdbx_description
1 polymer ?
#
loop_
_entity_poly.entity_id
_entity_poly.type
_entity_poly.pdbx_seq_one_letter_code
_entity_poly.pdbx_strand_id
1 'polypeptide(L)'
;MYKKVIFGSLILVGVMGLAIGFYNLSCFAQGGETITITTYYPAPFGVYKELRAKRMAIGDNYYDASGYAWGVDIDSNADLVVEGKVGIGMTKPGSYKLYVNGTAYATGGWQPSDKRLKNIISGIEDPVERLKKLKGVKFEWKTDEYSEKGLPEGTHYGLIAQEVEKVFPEVIREDNEGYKALTYSELIPVLIEAIKEQEKRIEALEAKLNIGQ
;
A
#
# COMPACT_ATOMS: atom_id res chain seq x y z
N MET A 1 -6.36 4.06 45.41
CA MET A 1 -6.84 3.08 46.42
C MET A 1 -7.45 1.92 45.64
N TYR A 2 -6.65 0.89 45.34
CA TYR A 2 -7.02 -0.22 44.44
C TYR A 2 -7.94 -1.21 45.16
N LYS A 3 -9.10 -1.54 44.58
CA LYS A 3 -9.88 -2.73 44.94
C LYS A 3 -9.48 -3.88 44.01
N LYS A 4 -8.72 -4.81 44.57
CA LYS A 4 -8.37 -6.10 43.96
C LYS A 4 -9.64 -6.97 43.98
N VAL A 5 -10.23 -7.23 42.82
CA VAL A 5 -11.26 -8.29 42.71
C VAL A 5 -10.53 -9.56 42.31
N ILE A 6 -10.40 -10.46 43.27
CA ILE A 6 -9.85 -11.80 43.08
C ILE A 6 -11.03 -12.66 42.61
N PHE A 7 -11.04 -13.09 41.34
CA PHE A 7 -11.89 -14.20 40.93
C PHE A 7 -11.11 -15.50 41.12
N GLY A 8 -11.61 -16.34 42.02
CA GLY A 8 -11.06 -17.64 42.33
C GLY A 8 -11.19 -18.60 41.15
N SER A 9 -10.21 -19.50 41.04
CA SER A 9 -10.20 -20.61 40.10
C SER A 9 -11.46 -21.47 40.30
N LEU A 10 -12.30 -21.55 39.27
CA LEU A 10 -13.40 -22.51 39.23
C LEU A 10 -12.86 -23.82 38.63
N ILE A 11 -12.42 -24.74 39.48
CA ILE A 11 -12.14 -26.12 39.09
C ILE A 11 -13.48 -26.87 39.13
N LEU A 12 -14.05 -27.15 37.97
CA LEU A 12 -15.22 -28.03 37.87
C LEU A 12 -14.75 -29.49 37.81
N VAL A 13 -14.72 -30.17 38.95
CA VAL A 13 -14.66 -31.64 39.00
C VAL A 13 -16.10 -32.15 39.01
N GLY A 14 -16.52 -32.80 37.92
CA GLY A 14 -17.84 -33.41 37.81
C GLY A 14 -17.82 -34.56 36.80
N VAL A 15 -18.03 -35.77 37.31
CA VAL A 15 -17.96 -37.06 36.62
C VAL A 15 -19.22 -37.33 35.79
N MET A 16 -19.03 -38.03 34.64
CA MET A 16 -19.99 -38.76 33.81
C MET A 16 -21.15 -37.99 33.14
N GLY A 17 -21.04 -37.86 31.82
CA GLY A 17 -22.16 -37.52 30.93
C GLY A 17 -21.66 -36.93 29.61
N LEU A 18 -21.66 -37.74 28.55
CA LEU A 18 -21.21 -37.39 27.22
C LEU A 18 -22.13 -36.30 26.62
N ALA A 19 -21.76 -35.02 26.74
CA ALA A 19 -22.31 -33.93 25.95
C ALA A 19 -21.23 -32.85 25.76
N ILE A 20 -20.52 -32.91 24.64
CA ILE A 20 -19.60 -31.86 24.22
C ILE A 20 -20.46 -30.69 23.73
N GLY A 21 -20.96 -29.88 24.66
CA GLY A 21 -21.53 -28.58 24.35
C GLY A 21 -20.40 -27.61 24.08
N PHE A 22 -20.19 -27.24 22.83
CA PHE A 22 -19.34 -26.09 22.49
C PHE A 22 -20.05 -24.82 22.99
N TYR A 23 -19.68 -24.35 24.18
CA TYR A 23 -20.12 -23.04 24.65
C TYR A 23 -19.34 -21.98 23.89
N ASN A 24 -20.05 -21.19 23.06
CA ASN A 24 -19.48 -20.00 22.45
C ASN A 24 -19.12 -19.01 23.58
N LEU A 25 -17.84 -18.70 23.71
CA LEU A 25 -17.36 -17.68 24.63
C LEU A 25 -17.60 -16.32 23.97
N SER A 26 -18.68 -15.62 24.33
CA SER A 26 -18.87 -14.22 23.98
C SER A 26 -18.45 -13.35 25.17
N CYS A 27 -17.44 -12.50 24.98
CA CYS A 27 -17.16 -11.39 25.91
C CYS A 27 -17.75 -10.10 25.33
N PHE A 28 -18.50 -9.38 26.15
CA PHE A 28 -18.91 -8.01 25.87
C PHE A 28 -18.28 -7.13 26.94
N ALA A 29 -17.58 -6.07 26.55
CA ALA A 29 -17.15 -5.04 27.47
C ALA A 29 -17.30 -3.65 26.84
N GLN A 30 -17.18 -2.63 27.67
CA GLN A 30 -17.48 -1.23 27.36
C GLN A 30 -16.30 -0.39 27.87
N GLY A 31 -15.17 -0.47 27.17
CA GLY A 31 -13.97 0.32 27.44
C GLY A 31 -12.68 -0.35 26.96
N GLY A 32 -11.84 0.41 26.22
CA GLY A 32 -10.58 0.00 25.57
C GLY A 32 -10.08 -1.40 25.88
N GLU A 33 -10.46 -2.36 25.04
CA GLU A 33 -10.23 -3.79 25.28
C GLU A 33 -8.99 -4.28 24.54
N THR A 34 -8.19 -5.12 25.20
CA THR A 34 -7.13 -5.90 24.56
C THR A 34 -7.52 -7.37 24.64
N ILE A 35 -7.84 -7.98 23.50
CA ILE A 35 -8.04 -9.43 23.40
C ILE A 35 -6.66 -10.10 23.49
N THR A 36 -6.37 -10.75 24.63
CA THR A 36 -5.13 -11.52 24.83
C THR A 36 -5.39 -13.01 24.62
N ILE A 37 -4.96 -13.55 23.48
CA ILE A 37 -5.08 -14.99 23.20
C ILE A 37 -3.86 -15.71 23.78
N THR A 38 -4.07 -16.49 24.85
CA THR A 38 -3.03 -17.33 25.46
C THR A 38 -3.30 -18.79 25.10
N THR A 39 -2.38 -19.44 24.37
CA THR A 39 -2.46 -20.89 24.12
C THR A 39 -1.74 -21.63 25.25
N TYR A 40 -2.44 -22.54 25.92
CA TYR A 40 -1.84 -23.39 26.96
C TYR A 40 -1.57 -24.78 26.37
N TYR A 41 -0.32 -25.22 26.37
CA TYR A 41 0.06 -26.55 25.87
C TYR A 41 0.49 -27.46 27.03
N PRO A 42 -0.06 -28.68 27.16
CA PRO A 42 0.52 -29.71 27.99
C PRO A 42 1.48 -30.58 27.14
N ALA A 43 2.79 -30.54 27.44
CA ALA A 43 3.91 -31.42 26.98
C ALA A 43 5.03 -30.75 26.13
N PRO A 44 6.31 -31.16 26.27
CA PRO A 44 7.44 -30.22 26.33
C PRO A 44 8.17 -29.84 25.02
N PHE A 45 7.72 -30.22 23.81
CA PHE A 45 8.64 -30.18 22.64
C PHE A 45 8.09 -29.57 21.33
N GLY A 46 7.09 -28.70 21.39
CA GLY A 46 6.63 -27.96 20.21
C GLY A 46 6.73 -26.44 20.37
N VAL A 47 7.57 -25.76 19.59
CA VAL A 47 7.52 -24.31 19.43
C VAL A 47 6.60 -23.98 18.28
N TYR A 48 5.47 -23.33 18.55
CA TYR A 48 4.69 -22.73 17.48
C TYR A 48 5.44 -21.51 16.95
N LYS A 49 5.82 -21.49 15.67
CA LYS A 49 6.44 -20.33 15.04
C LYS A 49 5.42 -19.22 14.74
N GLU A 50 4.17 -19.56 14.42
CA GLU A 50 3.12 -18.61 14.05
C GLU A 50 1.73 -19.16 14.38
N LEU A 51 0.82 -18.29 14.83
CA LEU A 51 -0.63 -18.53 14.88
C LEU A 51 -1.25 -18.01 13.59
N ARG A 52 -1.98 -18.86 12.85
CA ARG A 52 -2.64 -18.49 11.59
C ARG A 52 -4.15 -18.58 11.76
N ALA A 53 -4.84 -17.44 11.72
CA ALA A 53 -6.30 -17.41 11.60
C ALA A 53 -6.68 -17.44 10.12
N LYS A 54 -7.59 -18.34 9.74
CA LYS A 54 -8.09 -18.43 8.35
C LYS A 54 -8.95 -17.20 7.98
N ARG A 55 -9.61 -16.61 8.98
CA ARG A 55 -10.43 -15.38 8.91
C ARG A 55 -10.39 -14.70 10.29
N MET A 56 -10.31 -13.37 10.33
CA MET A 56 -10.44 -12.56 11.54
C MET A 56 -11.39 -11.41 11.20
N ALA A 57 -12.49 -11.29 11.96
CA ALA A 57 -13.44 -10.19 11.84
C ALA A 57 -13.20 -9.21 13.01
N ILE A 58 -13.20 -7.91 12.73
CA ILE A 58 -13.07 -6.83 13.72
C ILE A 58 -14.20 -5.85 13.44
N GLY A 59 -15.31 -5.95 14.18
CA GLY A 59 -16.54 -5.16 14.00
C GLY A 59 -17.72 -5.71 14.80
N ASP A 60 -18.84 -4.98 14.85
CA ASP A 60 -20.03 -5.35 15.63
C ASP A 60 -20.76 -6.57 15.08
N ASN A 61 -21.21 -7.46 15.97
CA ASN A 61 -22.18 -8.50 15.67
C ASN A 61 -23.57 -7.87 15.72
N TYR A 62 -24.22 -7.64 14.58
CA TYR A 62 -25.67 -7.42 14.58
C TYR A 62 -26.45 -8.70 14.26
N TYR A 63 -27.54 -8.86 15.01
CA TYR A 63 -28.33 -10.06 15.23
C TYR A 63 -29.04 -10.60 13.97
N ASP A 64 -28.42 -11.54 13.26
CA ASP A 64 -29.20 -12.62 12.62
C ASP A 64 -28.36 -13.89 12.45
N ALA A 65 -28.83 -14.99 13.05
CA ALA A 65 -28.11 -16.25 13.22
C ALA A 65 -28.09 -17.13 11.96
N SER A 66 -28.13 -16.54 10.76
CA SER A 66 -28.12 -17.29 9.49
C SER A 66 -27.23 -16.71 8.38
N GLY A 67 -26.52 -15.60 8.63
CA GLY A 67 -25.60 -15.02 7.67
C GLY A 67 -24.19 -15.58 7.81
N TYR A 68 -23.68 -16.29 6.79
CA TYR A 68 -22.25 -16.54 6.63
C TYR A 68 -21.46 -15.24 6.85
N ALA A 69 -20.35 -15.24 7.57
CA ALA A 69 -19.51 -14.04 7.69
C ALA A 69 -18.95 -13.69 6.30
N TRP A 70 -19.46 -12.61 5.70
CA TRP A 70 -19.18 -12.15 4.32
C TRP A 70 -18.17 -11.00 4.25
N GLY A 71 -17.37 -10.74 5.28
CA GLY A 71 -16.38 -9.65 5.21
C GLY A 71 -15.69 -9.37 6.53
N VAL A 72 -14.69 -8.50 6.49
CA VAL A 72 -14.22 -7.76 7.67
C VAL A 72 -14.95 -6.42 7.61
N ASP A 73 -16.02 -6.29 8.38
CA ASP A 73 -16.78 -5.04 8.46
C ASP A 73 -16.23 -4.21 9.62
N ILE A 74 -15.64 -3.07 9.33
CA ILE A 74 -15.20 -2.09 10.34
C ILE A 74 -16.34 -1.10 10.50
N ASP A 75 -16.77 -0.86 11.74
CA ASP A 75 -17.88 0.04 12.03
C ASP A 75 -17.71 1.39 11.32
N SER A 76 -18.81 1.95 10.82
CA SER A 76 -18.81 3.22 10.08
C SER A 76 -18.25 4.43 10.84
N ASN A 77 -18.13 4.34 12.18
CA ASN A 77 -17.54 5.35 13.05
C ASN A 77 -16.17 4.92 13.62
N ALA A 78 -15.59 3.82 13.13
CA ALA A 78 -14.31 3.31 13.57
C ALA A 78 -13.21 3.51 12.51
N ASP A 79 -12.01 3.88 12.96
CA ASP A 79 -10.83 3.99 12.11
C ASP A 79 -10.11 2.63 11.98
N LEU A 80 -9.70 2.28 10.76
CA LEU A 80 -8.71 1.23 10.53
C LEU A 80 -7.30 1.83 10.52
N VAL A 81 -6.57 1.67 11.62
CA VAL A 81 -5.16 2.07 11.69
C VAL A 81 -4.26 0.86 11.46
N VAL A 82 -3.48 0.89 10.38
CA VAL A 82 -2.48 -0.14 10.07
C VAL A 82 -1.08 0.47 10.17
N GLU A 83 -0.37 0.18 11.27
CA GLU A 83 1.04 0.61 11.42
C GLU A 83 1.98 -0.15 10.48
N GLY A 84 1.61 -1.38 10.13
CA GLY A 84 2.37 -2.30 9.28
C GLY A 84 2.32 -1.97 7.79
N LYS A 85 2.28 -3.01 6.95
CA LYS A 85 2.11 -2.90 5.50
C LYS A 85 0.77 -3.54 5.11
N VAL A 86 0.08 -2.93 4.16
CA VAL A 86 -1.17 -3.45 3.59
C VAL A 86 -0.87 -4.02 2.21
N GLY A 87 -1.10 -5.31 2.03
CA GLY A 87 -1.07 -6.00 0.74
C GLY A 87 -2.47 -6.36 0.28
N ILE A 88 -2.86 -5.99 -0.93
CA ILE A 88 -4.14 -6.36 -1.55
C ILE A 88 -3.85 -7.28 -2.72
N GLY A 89 -4.47 -8.46 -2.77
CA GLY A 89 -4.23 -9.45 -3.85
C GLY A 89 -2.87 -10.17 -3.77
N MET A 90 -2.24 -10.22 -2.60
CA MET A 90 -0.91 -10.84 -2.40
C MET A 90 -0.72 -11.37 -0.98
N THR A 91 0.28 -12.25 -0.79
CA THR A 91 0.61 -12.85 0.52
C THR A 91 1.71 -12.13 1.28
N LYS A 92 2.56 -11.35 0.58
CA LYS A 92 3.68 -10.62 1.18
C LYS A 92 3.81 -9.23 0.52
N PRO A 93 3.31 -8.16 1.15
CA PRO A 93 3.58 -6.82 0.67
C PRO A 93 5.09 -6.55 0.75
N GLY A 94 5.69 -6.27 -0.40
CA GLY A 94 7.13 -6.01 -0.59
C GLY A 94 7.60 -4.75 0.14
N SER A 95 8.27 -3.82 -0.54
CA SER A 95 8.86 -2.65 0.11
C SER A 95 7.85 -1.55 0.52
N TYR A 96 6.65 -1.54 -0.07
CA TYR A 96 5.68 -0.46 0.07
C TYR A 96 4.77 -0.59 1.30
N LYS A 97 4.29 0.55 1.83
CA LYS A 97 3.30 0.60 2.92
C LYS A 97 1.91 0.13 2.46
N LEU A 98 1.52 0.46 1.24
CA LEU A 98 0.34 -0.07 0.56
C LEU A 98 0.80 -0.64 -0.79
N TYR A 99 0.51 -1.91 -1.04
CA TYR A 99 0.78 -2.55 -2.33
C TYR A 99 -0.48 -3.31 -2.78
N VAL A 100 -1.06 -2.86 -3.89
CA VAL A 100 -2.14 -3.54 -4.60
C VAL A 100 -1.57 -4.35 -5.76
N ASN A 101 -1.80 -5.67 -5.75
CA ASN A 101 -1.57 -6.54 -6.90
C ASN A 101 -2.80 -6.45 -7.82
N GLY A 102 -2.69 -5.65 -8.88
CA GLY A 102 -3.81 -5.31 -9.76
C GLY A 102 -4.16 -3.82 -9.75
N THR A 103 -5.36 -3.50 -10.25
CA THR A 103 -5.79 -2.11 -10.42
C THR A 103 -6.36 -1.52 -9.14
N ALA A 104 -5.84 -0.37 -8.73
CA ALA A 104 -6.42 0.46 -7.68
C ALA A 104 -7.19 1.63 -8.31
N TYR A 105 -8.44 1.84 -7.89
CA TYR A 105 -9.22 3.02 -8.25
C TYR A 105 -9.23 3.99 -7.08
N ALA A 106 -8.77 5.22 -7.31
CA ALA A 106 -8.85 6.31 -6.35
C ALA A 106 -9.53 7.51 -7.01
N THR A 107 -10.46 8.15 -6.30
CA THR A 107 -11.15 9.36 -6.78
C THR A 107 -10.24 10.60 -6.74
N GLY A 108 -9.13 10.52 -6.01
CA GLY A 108 -8.10 11.55 -5.95
C GLY A 108 -6.87 11.09 -5.15
N GLY A 109 -5.79 11.85 -5.23
CA GLY A 109 -4.57 11.61 -4.48
C GLY A 109 -3.79 12.90 -4.28
N TRP A 110 -3.42 13.20 -3.03
CA TRP A 110 -2.64 14.37 -2.69
C TRP A 110 -1.22 13.95 -2.33
N GLN A 111 -0.23 14.56 -2.98
CA GLN A 111 1.18 14.41 -2.61
C GLN A 111 1.62 15.65 -1.82
N PRO A 112 2.25 15.51 -0.65
CA PRO A 112 2.68 16.66 0.15
C PRO A 112 3.72 17.48 -0.62
N SER A 113 3.51 18.80 -0.70
CA SER A 113 4.35 19.69 -1.51
C SER A 113 4.78 20.99 -0.78
N ASP A 114 4.46 21.11 0.50
CA ASP A 114 4.76 22.27 1.35
C ASP A 114 6.26 22.57 1.42
N LYS A 115 6.63 23.86 1.33
CA LYS A 115 8.03 24.33 1.39
C LYS A 115 8.75 23.89 2.67
N ARG A 116 8.05 23.80 3.80
CA ARG A 116 8.63 23.37 5.10
C ARG A 116 9.08 21.91 5.10
N LEU A 117 8.55 21.11 4.19
CA LEU A 117 8.89 19.69 4.04
C LEU A 117 10.02 19.48 3.02
N LYS A 118 10.56 20.54 2.41
CA LYS A 118 11.51 20.47 1.31
C LYS A 118 12.79 21.26 1.60
N ASN A 119 13.92 20.58 1.50
CA ASN A 119 15.21 21.24 1.38
C ASN A 119 15.46 21.52 -0.12
N ILE A 120 15.37 22.79 -0.51
CA ILE A 120 15.57 23.18 -1.91
C ILE A 120 17.06 23.20 -2.21
N ILE A 121 17.51 22.32 -3.11
CA ILE A 121 18.93 22.14 -3.44
C ILE A 121 19.33 23.06 -4.61
N SER A 122 18.61 22.99 -5.72
CA SER A 122 18.90 23.76 -6.94
C SER A 122 17.66 23.85 -7.85
N GLY A 123 17.77 24.63 -8.93
CA GLY A 123 16.85 24.55 -10.06
C GLY A 123 17.07 23.27 -10.89
N ILE A 124 16.19 23.05 -11.87
CA ILE A 124 16.30 21.94 -12.82
C ILE A 124 17.19 22.41 -13.98
N GLU A 125 18.32 21.75 -14.16
CA GLU A 125 19.30 22.07 -15.20
C GLU A 125 19.06 21.24 -16.47
N ASP A 126 19.29 21.88 -17.62
CA ASP A 126 19.15 21.32 -18.98
C ASP A 126 17.89 20.46 -19.21
N PRO A 127 16.69 20.92 -18.80
CA PRO A 127 15.48 20.11 -18.82
C PRO A 127 15.14 19.61 -20.23
N VAL A 128 15.33 20.44 -21.27
CA VAL A 128 15.10 20.03 -22.67
C VAL A 128 16.07 18.93 -23.10
N GLU A 129 17.36 19.08 -22.83
CA GLU A 129 18.37 18.12 -23.29
C GLU A 129 18.31 16.79 -22.52
N ARG A 130 17.90 16.81 -21.25
CA ARG A 130 17.62 15.58 -20.49
C ARG A 130 16.38 14.88 -21.06
N LEU A 131 15.28 15.58 -21.29
CA LEU A 131 14.05 14.97 -21.82
C LEU A 131 14.21 14.40 -23.22
N LYS A 132 15.00 15.04 -24.11
CA LYS A 132 15.30 14.52 -25.45
C LYS A 132 15.96 13.14 -25.46
N LYS A 133 16.62 12.74 -24.37
CA LYS A 133 17.24 11.42 -24.23
C LYS A 133 16.23 10.33 -23.91
N LEU A 134 15.00 10.69 -23.52
CA LEU A 134 13.94 9.75 -23.20
C LEU A 134 13.21 9.32 -24.47
N LYS A 135 12.77 8.06 -24.49
CA LYS A 135 12.00 7.49 -25.60
C LYS A 135 10.65 6.99 -25.11
N GLY A 136 9.58 7.61 -25.63
CA GLY A 136 8.23 7.09 -25.47
C GLY A 136 8.07 5.76 -26.21
N VAL A 137 7.45 4.79 -25.56
CA VAL A 137 7.17 3.47 -26.13
C VAL A 137 5.69 3.14 -26.04
N LYS A 138 5.23 2.36 -27.01
CA LYS A 138 3.94 1.68 -27.01
C LYS A 138 4.20 0.21 -26.69
N PHE A 139 3.51 -0.36 -25.73
CA PHE A 139 3.78 -1.72 -25.25
C PHE A 139 2.52 -2.42 -24.77
N GLU A 140 2.63 -3.73 -24.62
CA GLU A 140 1.63 -4.58 -23.98
C GLU A 140 2.30 -5.33 -22.84
N TRP A 141 1.58 -5.55 -21.75
CA TRP A 141 2.11 -6.31 -20.64
C TRP A 141 2.17 -7.79 -21.00
N LYS A 142 3.22 -8.46 -20.52
CA LYS A 142 3.39 -9.91 -20.68
C LYS A 142 2.52 -10.65 -19.64
N THR A 143 1.20 -10.56 -19.78
CA THR A 143 0.23 -11.12 -18.83
C THR A 143 0.31 -12.64 -18.73
N ASP A 144 0.68 -13.33 -19.81
CA ASP A 144 0.85 -14.79 -19.81
C ASP A 144 2.11 -15.23 -19.04
N GLU A 145 3.23 -14.52 -19.22
CA GLU A 145 4.51 -14.83 -18.55
C GLU A 145 4.51 -14.43 -17.07
N TYR A 146 3.73 -13.40 -16.70
CA TYR A 146 3.69 -12.81 -15.35
C TYR A 146 2.25 -12.73 -14.80
N SER A 147 1.49 -13.81 -14.96
CA SER A 147 0.08 -13.90 -14.57
C SER A 147 -0.16 -13.59 -13.07
N GLU A 148 0.84 -13.79 -12.23
CA GLU A 148 0.80 -13.53 -10.79
C GLU A 148 0.91 -12.04 -10.43
N LYS A 149 1.34 -11.17 -11.36
CA LYS A 149 1.58 -9.73 -11.12
C LYS A 149 0.36 -8.84 -11.40
N GLY A 150 -0.79 -9.43 -11.72
CA GLY A 150 -2.05 -8.69 -11.88
C GLY A 150 -1.98 -7.56 -12.91
N LEU A 151 -1.15 -7.72 -13.95
CA LEU A 151 -0.88 -6.68 -14.94
C LEU A 151 -2.12 -6.45 -15.83
N PRO A 152 -2.45 -5.19 -16.19
CA PRO A 152 -3.60 -4.91 -17.03
C PRO A 152 -3.36 -5.35 -18.47
N GLU A 153 -4.39 -5.85 -19.12
CA GLU A 153 -4.35 -6.20 -20.54
C GLU A 153 -4.37 -4.97 -21.46
N GLY A 154 -4.12 -5.21 -22.75
CA GLY A 154 -4.23 -4.21 -23.80
C GLY A 154 -2.96 -3.39 -24.02
N THR A 155 -3.10 -2.40 -24.92
CA THR A 155 -2.03 -1.52 -25.34
C THR A 155 -1.89 -0.30 -24.42
N HIS A 156 -0.66 -0.04 -23.99
CA HIS A 156 -0.28 1.07 -23.12
C HIS A 156 0.82 1.93 -23.74
N TYR A 157 0.96 3.16 -23.23
CA TYR A 157 2.06 4.06 -23.56
C TYR A 157 2.85 4.39 -22.31
N GLY A 158 4.16 4.51 -22.43
CA GLY A 158 5.01 4.83 -21.29
C GLY A 158 6.48 4.98 -21.64
N LEU A 159 7.32 4.84 -20.63
CA LEU A 159 8.77 4.89 -20.70
C LEU A 159 9.38 3.59 -20.16
N ILE A 160 10.56 3.23 -20.64
CA ILE A 160 11.33 2.10 -20.11
C ILE A 160 12.12 2.57 -18.89
N ALA A 161 11.86 1.99 -17.72
CA ALA A 161 12.47 2.41 -16.45
C ALA A 161 14.01 2.40 -16.49
N GLN A 162 14.62 1.41 -17.13
CA GLN A 162 16.08 1.26 -17.28
C GLN A 162 16.69 2.32 -18.21
N GLU A 163 15.93 2.86 -19.16
CA GLU A 163 16.39 3.96 -20.01
C GLU A 163 16.28 5.29 -19.27
N VAL A 164 15.17 5.49 -18.55
CA VAL A 164 14.95 6.67 -17.71
C VAL A 164 16.01 6.75 -16.60
N GLU A 165 16.37 5.64 -15.97
CA GLU A 165 17.39 5.57 -14.91
C GLU A 165 18.73 6.19 -15.32
N LYS A 166 19.12 6.09 -16.60
CA LYS A 166 20.37 6.65 -17.12
C LYS A 166 20.36 8.18 -17.15
N VAL A 167 19.18 8.80 -17.07
CA VAL A 167 18.97 10.25 -17.24
C VAL A 167 18.38 10.90 -15.99
N PHE A 168 17.44 10.21 -15.34
CA PHE A 168 16.74 10.59 -14.11
C PHE A 168 16.73 9.39 -13.15
N PRO A 169 17.87 8.97 -12.58
CA PRO A 169 17.88 7.89 -11.60
C PRO A 169 16.97 8.17 -10.39
N GLU A 170 16.77 9.45 -10.04
CA GLU A 170 15.98 9.92 -8.91
C GLU A 170 14.49 9.55 -8.97
N VAL A 171 13.92 9.38 -10.17
CA VAL A 171 12.48 9.09 -10.35
C VAL A 171 12.16 7.59 -10.35
N ILE A 172 13.19 6.74 -10.27
CA ILE A 172 13.09 5.28 -10.34
C ILE A 172 13.00 4.69 -8.94
N ARG A 173 12.08 3.73 -8.78
CA ARG A 173 11.95 2.90 -7.59
C ARG A 173 12.24 1.47 -7.98
N GLU A 174 12.95 0.75 -7.14
CA GLU A 174 13.23 -0.67 -7.32
C GLU A 174 12.61 -1.45 -6.16
N ASP A 175 11.89 -2.51 -6.47
CA ASP A 175 11.35 -3.40 -5.46
C ASP A 175 12.39 -4.44 -5.00
N ASN A 176 12.01 -5.29 -4.06
CA ASN A 176 12.88 -6.32 -3.50
C ASN A 176 13.15 -7.50 -4.46
N GLU A 177 12.47 -7.55 -5.61
CA GLU A 177 12.67 -8.54 -6.68
C GLU A 177 13.54 -7.96 -7.82
N GLY A 178 13.92 -6.68 -7.74
CA GLY A 178 14.71 -5.99 -8.76
C GLY A 178 13.87 -5.40 -9.90
N TYR A 179 12.53 -5.42 -9.81
CA TYR A 179 11.68 -4.75 -10.77
C TYR A 179 11.66 -3.24 -10.52
N LYS A 180 11.84 -2.48 -11.61
CA LYS A 180 11.88 -1.02 -11.57
C LYS A 180 10.51 -0.43 -11.93
N ALA A 181 10.12 0.60 -11.19
CA ALA A 181 8.93 1.41 -11.41
C ALA A 181 9.32 2.89 -11.55
N LEU A 182 8.50 3.65 -12.26
CA LEU A 182 8.71 5.07 -12.53
C LEU A 182 7.65 5.92 -11.84
N THR A 183 8.07 7.00 -11.19
CA THR A 183 7.17 8.03 -10.65
C THR A 183 6.96 9.14 -11.69
N TYR A 184 5.97 8.97 -12.58
CA TYR A 184 5.71 9.92 -13.67
C TYR A 184 5.44 11.37 -13.19
N SER A 185 4.86 11.55 -12.01
CA SER A 185 4.57 12.90 -11.48
C SER A 185 5.84 13.71 -11.20
N GLU A 186 6.98 13.06 -10.92
CA GLU A 186 8.25 13.74 -10.70
C GLU A 186 8.88 14.26 -12.02
N LEU A 187 8.40 13.81 -13.19
CA LEU A 187 8.80 14.36 -14.48
C LEU A 187 8.05 15.66 -14.84
N ILE A 188 6.93 15.96 -14.18
CA ILE A 188 6.12 17.15 -14.48
C ILE A 188 6.89 18.46 -14.25
N PRO A 189 7.60 18.66 -13.12
CA PRO A 189 8.44 19.85 -12.93
C PRO A 189 9.53 20.01 -14.02
N VAL A 190 10.10 18.90 -14.50
CA VAL A 190 11.10 18.93 -15.58
C VAL A 190 10.45 19.39 -16.90
N LEU A 191 9.25 18.89 -17.21
CA LEU A 191 8.48 19.31 -18.38
C LEU A 191 8.13 20.81 -18.31
N ILE A 192 7.76 21.32 -17.13
CA ILE A 192 7.47 22.75 -16.92
C ILE A 192 8.70 23.60 -17.26
N GLU A 193 9.88 23.24 -16.74
CA GLU A 193 11.10 24.00 -17.03
C GLU A 193 11.55 23.85 -18.49
N ALA A 194 11.31 22.69 -19.11
CA ALA A 194 11.57 22.50 -20.53
C ALA A 194 10.69 23.40 -21.42
N ILE A 195 9.41 23.55 -21.09
CA ILE A 195 8.50 24.45 -21.82
C ILE A 195 8.96 25.90 -21.68
N LYS A 196 9.31 26.36 -20.48
CA LYS A 196 9.85 27.71 -20.26
C LYS A 196 11.15 27.95 -21.04
N GLU A 197 12.03 26.96 -21.06
CA GLU A 197 13.29 27.06 -21.81
C GLU A 197 13.03 27.12 -23.32
N GLN A 198 12.10 26.31 -23.83
CA GLN A 198 11.70 26.34 -25.24
C GLN A 198 11.06 27.68 -25.63
N GLU A 199 10.19 28.23 -24.79
CA GLU A 199 9.56 29.54 -25.02
C GLU A 199 10.62 30.64 -25.16
N LYS A 200 11.59 30.68 -24.25
CA LYS A 200 12.70 31.62 -24.32
C LYS A 200 13.52 31.48 -25.62
N ARG A 201 13.68 30.26 -26.14
CA ARG A 201 14.35 30.04 -27.43
C ARG A 201 13.50 30.54 -28.60
N ILE A 202 12.18 30.39 -28.54
CA ILE A 202 11.24 30.90 -29.56
C ILE A 202 11.28 32.43 -29.59
N GLU A 203 11.11 33.10 -28.45
CA GLU A 203 11.18 34.56 -28.35
C GLU A 203 12.50 35.11 -28.92
N ALA A 204 13.62 34.44 -28.60
CA ALA A 204 14.93 34.81 -29.11
C ALA A 204 15.08 34.62 -30.64
N LEU A 205 14.40 33.63 -31.23
CA LEU A 205 14.38 33.42 -32.67
C LEU A 205 13.49 34.47 -33.37
N GLU A 206 12.31 34.76 -32.82
CA GLU A 206 11.40 35.78 -33.36
C GLU A 206 12.02 37.18 -33.35
N ALA A 207 12.71 37.54 -32.25
CA ALA A 207 13.43 38.81 -32.18
C ALA A 207 14.50 38.94 -33.27
N LYS A 208 15.20 37.85 -33.61
CA LYS A 208 16.20 37.85 -34.70
C LYS A 208 15.56 38.00 -36.08
N LEU A 209 14.39 37.41 -36.29
CA LEU A 209 13.65 37.52 -37.55
C LEU A 209 13.11 38.94 -37.74
N ASN A 210 12.63 39.59 -36.68
CA ASN A 210 12.07 40.94 -36.72
C ASN A 210 13.12 42.05 -36.89
N ILE A 211 14.40 41.79 -36.61
CA ILE A 211 15.50 42.74 -36.86
C ILE A 211 15.94 42.71 -38.35
N GLY A 212 15.51 41.70 -39.11
CA GLY A 212 15.84 41.53 -40.53
C GLY A 212 14.81 42.10 -41.51
N GLN A 213 13.74 42.73 -41.04
CA GLN A 213 12.72 43.44 -41.84
C GLN A 213 12.83 44.95 -41.65
#